data_AF-D1BF24-F1
#
_entry.id   AF-D1BF24-F1
#
_cell.length_a   1.000
_cell.length_b   1.000
_cell.length_c   1.000
_cell.angle_alpha   90.00
_cell.angle_beta   90.00
_cell.angle_gamma   90.00
#
_symmetry.space_group_name_H-M   'P 1'
#
loop_
_entity.id
_entity.type
_entity.pdbx_description
1 polymer ?
#
loop_
_entity_poly.entity_id
_entity_poly.type
_entity_poly.pdbx_seq_one_letter_code
_entity_poly.pdbx_strand_id
1 'polypeptide(L)'
;MTDNTSTDYSAGRFRSMTGLSDKALRLYADREILVPAAVDPTTGYRSYDADQLRDGITLDLLRRARLPLDDLHADRRFRFDDHRGQLAMRRAMEDFYLDLAERVATGDPAGLVAAVSEAGPAHWVAAEVPFEVSSSTDDLEETFTAMAVDLPHLDRTLVDALQSEGVELVDESWTVSTQGAAARLRLAHRALSPVRASTLEKLTDAVRSSAGPTVRVTSGTLPARRELVYSSPDGDPADDPGLTDSTLSHLGVLALARYLADEGAETLHETARRRVLSTSLFDPTATSEDVYDLRAG
;
A
#
# COMPACT_ATOMS: atom_id res chain seq x y z
N MET A 1 -14.15 17.87 58.46
CA MET A 1 -14.48 16.56 57.87
C MET A 1 -15.28 16.85 56.60
N THR A 2 -14.70 17.10 55.44
CA THR A 2 -13.31 17.04 54.92
C THR A 2 -13.03 18.35 54.16
N ASP A 3 -12.00 19.09 54.59
CA ASP A 3 -11.36 20.12 53.76
C ASP A 3 -10.66 19.38 52.61
N ASN A 4 -11.16 19.56 51.39
CA ASN A 4 -10.41 19.20 50.19
C ASN A 4 -9.91 20.51 49.60
N THR A 5 -8.63 20.82 49.80
CA THR A 5 -7.93 21.96 49.19
C THR A 5 -8.03 21.85 47.67
N SER A 6 -9.06 22.45 47.06
CA SER A 6 -9.18 22.61 45.61
C SER A 6 -8.01 23.45 45.15
N THR A 7 -6.96 22.80 44.66
CA THR A 7 -5.78 23.49 44.13
C THR A 7 -6.08 23.86 42.69
N ASP A 8 -7.04 24.78 42.54
CA ASP A 8 -7.47 25.30 41.25
C ASP A 8 -6.47 26.34 40.77
N TYR A 9 -5.99 26.15 39.55
CA TYR A 9 -5.13 27.06 38.82
C TYR A 9 -5.99 27.96 37.95
N SER A 10 -5.77 29.27 38.07
CA SER A 10 -6.25 30.23 37.08
C SER A 10 -5.74 29.85 35.69
N ALA A 11 -6.52 30.12 34.64
CA ALA A 11 -6.08 29.92 33.26
C ALA A 11 -4.70 30.55 32.99
N GLY A 12 -4.44 31.76 33.50
CA GLY A 12 -3.14 32.42 33.36
C GLY A 12 -1.98 31.64 34.01
N ARG A 13 -2.15 31.15 35.24
CA ARG A 13 -1.13 30.35 35.93
C ARG A 13 -0.94 28.99 35.28
N PHE A 14 -2.04 28.35 34.88
CA PHE A 14 -2.02 27.07 34.17
C PHE A 14 -1.27 27.16 32.84
N ARG A 15 -1.50 28.22 32.04
CA ARG A 15 -0.75 28.50 30.80
C ARG A 15 0.74 28.64 31.04
N SER A 16 1.13 29.39 32.08
CA SER A 16 2.55 29.60 32.40
C SER A 16 3.26 28.30 32.80
N MET A 17 2.53 27.35 33.40
CA MET A 17 3.11 26.09 33.87
C MET A 17 3.11 25.00 32.78
N THR A 18 2.12 25.02 31.89
CA THR A 18 1.95 23.99 30.84
C THR A 18 2.54 24.37 29.48
N GLY A 19 2.79 25.66 29.25
CA GLY A 19 3.21 26.16 27.93
C GLY A 19 2.06 26.39 26.95
N LEU A 20 0.82 26.03 27.32
CA LEU A 20 -0.33 26.19 26.44
C LEU A 20 -0.72 27.66 26.26
N SER A 21 -1.08 28.02 25.02
CA SER A 21 -1.58 29.36 24.71
C SER A 21 -3.05 29.52 25.08
N ASP A 22 -3.55 30.76 25.18
CA ASP A 22 -4.98 31.03 25.42
C ASP A 22 -5.86 30.42 24.33
N LYS A 23 -5.40 30.53 23.08
CA LYS A 23 -6.07 29.96 21.92
C LYS A 23 -6.11 28.44 22.01
N ALA A 24 -5.01 27.81 22.44
CA ALA A 24 -4.96 26.35 22.60
C ALA A 24 -5.93 25.87 23.70
N LEU A 25 -5.97 26.53 24.86
CA LEU A 25 -6.89 26.16 25.93
C LEU A 25 -8.36 26.27 25.53
N ARG A 26 -8.74 27.34 24.81
CA ARG A 26 -10.10 27.47 24.26
C ARG A 26 -10.39 26.36 23.27
N LEU A 27 -9.47 26.13 22.34
CA LEU A 27 -9.61 25.11 21.31
C LEU A 27 -9.76 23.70 21.89
N TYR A 28 -9.00 23.40 22.93
CA TYR A 28 -9.01 22.08 23.58
C TYR A 28 -10.24 21.90 24.44
N ALA A 29 -10.75 22.96 25.07
CA ALA A 29 -12.04 22.91 25.75
C ALA A 29 -13.18 22.67 24.74
N ASP A 30 -13.18 23.41 23.62
CA ASP A 30 -14.22 23.30 22.58
C ASP A 30 -14.21 21.93 21.88
N ARG A 31 -13.06 21.28 21.79
CA ARG A 31 -12.88 19.92 21.24
C ARG A 31 -12.91 18.82 22.30
N GLU A 32 -13.19 19.16 23.55
CA GLU A 32 -13.20 18.22 24.68
C GLU A 32 -11.87 17.45 24.88
N ILE A 33 -10.76 18.01 24.42
CA ILE A 33 -9.39 17.45 24.56
C ILE A 33 -8.83 17.77 25.96
N LEU A 34 -9.10 18.96 26.47
CA LEU A 34 -8.75 19.39 27.82
C LEU A 34 -9.85 20.31 28.35
N VAL A 35 -10.84 19.70 29.01
CA VAL A 35 -11.99 20.42 29.58
C VAL A 35 -11.56 21.11 30.88
N PRO A 36 -11.82 22.41 31.08
CA PRO A 36 -11.55 23.08 32.34
C PRO A 36 -12.30 22.40 33.51
N ALA A 37 -11.67 22.32 34.68
CA ALA A 37 -12.29 21.75 35.88
C ALA A 37 -13.56 22.52 36.30
N ALA A 38 -13.52 23.86 36.17
CA ALA A 38 -14.71 24.69 36.37
C ALA A 38 -14.74 25.88 35.41
N VAL A 39 -15.96 26.33 35.10
CA VAL A 39 -16.24 27.56 34.37
C VAL A 39 -17.22 28.40 35.19
N ASP A 40 -16.82 29.62 35.56
CA ASP A 40 -17.69 30.57 36.25
C ASP A 40 -18.88 30.94 35.31
N PRO A 41 -20.14 30.70 35.72
CA PRO A 41 -21.30 30.92 34.87
C PRO A 41 -21.61 32.40 34.61
N THR A 42 -21.08 33.31 35.44
CA THR A 42 -21.32 34.75 35.34
C THR A 42 -20.24 35.43 34.51
N THR A 43 -18.98 35.05 34.71
CA THR A 43 -17.82 35.70 34.06
C THR A 43 -17.22 34.90 32.91
N GLY A 44 -17.57 33.60 32.79
CA GLY A 44 -16.97 32.68 31.83
C GLY A 44 -15.52 32.29 32.16
N TYR A 45 -15.07 32.63 33.38
CA TYR A 45 -13.70 32.38 33.82
C TYR A 45 -13.43 30.88 34.01
N ARG A 46 -12.30 30.39 33.50
CA ARG A 46 -11.92 28.97 33.53
C ARG A 46 -10.86 28.71 34.61
N SER A 47 -11.05 27.67 35.41
CA SER A 47 -10.03 27.11 36.31
C SER A 47 -9.72 25.66 35.95
N TYR A 48 -8.54 25.21 36.35
CA TYR A 48 -8.01 23.87 36.08
C TYR A 48 -7.46 23.26 37.35
N ASP A 49 -7.58 21.94 37.50
CA ASP A 49 -7.06 21.24 38.68
C ASP A 49 -5.56 20.95 38.57
N ALA A 50 -4.93 20.66 39.72
CA ALA A 50 -3.54 20.24 39.78
C ALA A 50 -3.23 19.02 38.91
N ASP A 51 -4.14 18.05 38.86
CA ASP A 51 -3.96 16.83 38.08
C ASP A 51 -3.93 17.11 36.57
N GLN A 52 -4.65 18.15 36.12
CA GLN A 52 -4.68 18.57 34.72
C GLN A 52 -3.36 19.21 34.25
N LEU A 53 -2.45 19.58 35.15
CA LEU A 53 -1.14 20.11 34.75
C LEU A 53 -0.33 19.08 33.96
N ARG A 54 -0.39 17.80 34.37
CA ARG A 54 0.29 16.71 33.65
C ARG A 54 -0.27 16.58 32.24
N ASP A 55 -1.58 16.63 32.10
CA ASP A 55 -2.25 16.53 30.80
C ASP A 55 -1.89 17.72 29.92
N GLY A 56 -1.93 18.94 30.46
CA GLY A 56 -1.55 20.15 29.73
C GLY A 56 -0.09 20.14 29.24
N ILE A 57 0.86 19.72 30.09
CA ILE A 57 2.28 19.55 29.68
C ILE A 57 2.41 18.46 28.62
N THR A 58 1.71 17.33 28.79
CA THR A 58 1.76 16.23 27.83
C THR A 58 1.22 16.66 26.47
N LEU A 59 0.11 17.40 26.43
CA LEU A 59 -0.46 17.95 25.21
C LEU A 59 0.50 18.92 24.52
N ASP A 60 1.17 19.82 25.25
CA ASP A 60 2.19 20.71 24.68
C ASP A 60 3.33 19.91 24.02
N LEU A 61 3.84 18.87 24.69
CA LEU A 61 4.91 18.02 24.17
C LEU A 61 4.48 17.22 22.94
N LEU A 62 3.29 16.62 22.95
CA LEU A 62 2.74 15.90 21.78
C LEU A 62 2.56 16.84 20.59
N ARG A 63 2.13 18.08 20.81
CA ARG A 63 2.03 19.10 19.76
C ARG A 63 3.39 19.51 19.20
N ARG A 64 4.43 19.61 20.03
CA ARG A 64 5.80 19.84 19.57
C ARG A 64 6.35 18.68 18.75
N ALA A 65 5.91 17.45 19.06
CA ALA A 65 6.17 16.27 18.24
C ALA A 65 5.36 16.22 16.93
N ARG A 66 4.62 17.30 16.60
CA ARG A 66 3.82 17.48 15.38
C ARG A 66 2.61 16.55 15.25
N LEU A 67 2.09 16.02 16.36
CA LEU A 67 0.85 15.25 16.29
C LEU A 67 -0.35 16.12 15.87
N PRO A 68 -1.15 15.68 14.88
CA PRO A 68 -2.44 16.28 14.56
C PRO A 68 -3.32 16.44 15.80
N LEU A 69 -4.14 17.50 15.83
CA LEU A 69 -5.06 17.70 16.95
C LEU A 69 -6.15 16.64 17.01
N ASP A 70 -6.54 16.12 15.84
CA ASP A 70 -7.61 15.14 15.72
C ASP A 70 -7.20 13.78 16.29
N ASP A 71 -5.89 13.54 16.48
CA ASP A 71 -5.36 12.33 17.14
C ASP A 71 -5.29 12.45 18.67
N LEU A 72 -5.52 13.66 19.22
CA LEU A 72 -5.47 13.92 20.65
C LEU A 72 -6.89 13.81 21.23
N HIS A 73 -7.18 12.73 21.94
CA HIS A 73 -8.49 12.53 22.58
C HIS A 73 -8.34 12.43 24.11
N ALA A 74 -9.23 13.11 24.85
CA ALA A 74 -9.19 13.13 26.31
C ALA A 74 -9.37 11.76 26.97
N ASP A 75 -10.15 10.86 26.35
CA ASP A 75 -10.46 9.53 26.90
C ASP A 75 -9.46 8.44 26.47
N ARG A 76 -8.51 8.77 25.59
CA ARG A 76 -7.48 7.81 25.13
C ARG A 76 -6.13 8.15 25.72
N ARG A 77 -5.56 7.20 26.46
CA ARG A 77 -4.12 7.22 26.73
C ARG A 77 -3.40 7.07 25.40
N PHE A 78 -2.75 8.15 24.96
CA PHE A 78 -1.92 8.14 23.77
C PHE A 78 -0.86 7.02 23.87
N ARG A 79 -0.85 6.11 22.90
CA ARG A 79 0.09 4.99 22.85
C ARG A 79 1.36 5.44 22.14
N PHE A 80 2.32 5.93 22.91
CA PHE A 80 3.58 6.47 22.38
C PHE A 80 4.32 5.49 21.46
N ASP A 81 4.30 4.20 21.77
CA ASP A 81 5.03 3.21 20.99
C ASP A 81 4.36 2.93 19.63
N ASP A 82 3.02 2.95 19.56
CA ASP A 82 2.29 2.83 18.29
C ASP A 82 2.66 3.99 17.35
N HIS A 83 2.65 5.23 17.84
CA HIS A 83 3.00 6.39 17.03
C HIS A 83 4.48 6.44 16.65
N ARG A 84 5.38 6.00 17.55
CA ARG A 84 6.80 5.84 17.19
C ARG A 84 6.99 4.81 16.09
N GLY A 85 6.24 3.71 16.12
CA GLY A 85 6.22 2.69 15.07
C GLY A 85 5.79 3.28 13.73
N GLN A 86 4.65 3.97 13.69
CA GLN A 86 4.14 4.65 12.48
C GLN A 86 5.15 5.65 11.91
N LEU A 87 5.75 6.49 12.76
CA LEU A 87 6.76 7.45 12.31
C LEU A 87 8.03 6.79 11.78
N ALA A 88 8.48 5.70 12.41
CA ALA A 88 9.63 4.93 11.93
C ALA A 88 9.35 4.28 10.58
N MET A 89 8.16 3.69 10.40
CA MET A 89 7.73 3.11 9.13
C MET A 89 7.67 4.17 8.03
N ARG A 90 7.03 5.32 8.28
CA ARG A 90 6.97 6.43 7.32
C ARG A 90 8.35 6.88 6.88
N ARG A 91 9.29 7.06 7.81
CA ARG A 91 10.67 7.44 7.49
C ARG A 91 11.39 6.38 6.66
N ALA A 92 11.24 5.10 7.02
CA ALA A 92 11.82 4.02 6.25
C ALA A 92 11.29 4.00 4.80
N MET A 93 10.00 4.28 4.61
CA MET A 93 9.40 4.42 3.27
C MET A 93 9.95 5.63 2.51
N GLU A 94 10.07 6.78 3.17
CA GLU A 94 10.67 8.00 2.60
C GLU A 94 12.13 7.74 2.15
N ASP A 95 12.94 7.12 3.01
CA ASP A 95 14.32 6.77 2.72
C ASP A 95 14.40 5.79 1.54
N PHE A 96 13.56 4.74 1.52
CA PHE A 96 13.47 3.79 0.40
C PHE A 96 13.18 4.48 -0.94
N TYR A 97 12.22 5.40 -0.99
CA TYR A 97 11.87 6.10 -2.23
C TYR A 97 12.96 7.09 -2.67
N LEU A 98 13.68 7.69 -1.73
CA LEU A 98 14.85 8.53 -2.05
C LEU A 98 15.98 7.68 -2.66
N ASP A 99 16.28 6.54 -2.06
CA ASP A 99 17.28 5.59 -2.57
C ASP A 99 16.89 5.07 -3.96
N LEU A 100 15.61 4.71 -4.15
CA LEU A 100 15.08 4.29 -5.44
C LEU A 100 15.20 5.39 -6.49
N ALA A 101 14.84 6.63 -6.13
CA ALA A 101 14.95 7.78 -7.04
C ALA A 101 16.41 8.03 -7.44
N GLU A 102 17.36 7.94 -6.51
CA GLU A 102 18.79 8.08 -6.80
C GLU A 102 19.29 6.98 -7.76
N ARG A 103 18.94 5.72 -7.49
CA ARG A 103 19.32 4.59 -8.36
C ARG A 103 18.74 4.71 -9.76
N VAL A 104 17.46 5.10 -9.89
CA VAL A 104 16.84 5.30 -11.20
C VAL A 104 17.43 6.50 -11.94
N ALA A 105 17.72 7.61 -11.24
CA ALA A 105 18.29 8.81 -11.85
C ALA A 105 19.71 8.62 -12.37
N THR A 106 20.48 7.73 -11.74
CA THR A 106 21.89 7.45 -12.06
C THR A 106 22.10 6.17 -12.87
N GLY A 107 21.13 5.26 -12.87
CA GLY A 107 21.18 3.99 -13.59
C GLY A 107 21.17 4.18 -15.10
N ASP A 108 21.78 3.25 -15.83
CA ASP A 108 21.79 3.24 -17.30
C ASP A 108 20.78 2.20 -17.85
N PRO A 109 19.61 2.63 -18.36
CA PRO A 109 18.66 1.71 -18.99
C PRO A 109 19.24 0.97 -20.20
N ALA A 110 20.23 1.54 -20.90
CA ALA A 110 20.87 0.89 -22.05
C ALA A 110 21.84 -0.23 -21.63
N GLY A 111 22.22 -0.27 -20.35
CA GLY A 111 23.04 -1.33 -19.78
C GLY A 111 22.26 -2.60 -19.44
N LEU A 112 20.92 -2.57 -19.47
CA LEU A 112 20.09 -3.73 -19.19
C LEU A 112 20.18 -4.77 -20.32
N VAL A 113 20.10 -6.05 -19.96
CA VAL A 113 20.09 -7.14 -20.91
C VAL A 113 18.64 -7.42 -21.33
N ALA A 114 18.34 -7.24 -22.62
CA ALA A 114 17.05 -7.57 -23.20
C ALA A 114 17.02 -9.04 -23.65
N ALA A 115 16.08 -9.82 -23.10
CA ALA A 115 15.77 -11.17 -23.56
C ALA A 115 14.39 -11.18 -24.22
N VAL A 116 14.32 -11.60 -25.49
CA VAL A 116 13.06 -11.72 -26.23
C VAL A 116 12.77 -13.19 -26.57
N SER A 117 11.56 -13.64 -26.27
CA SER A 117 11.07 -14.97 -26.62
C SER A 117 9.72 -14.91 -27.34
N GLU A 118 9.43 -15.92 -28.16
CA GLU A 118 8.11 -16.08 -28.78
C GLU A 118 7.19 -16.86 -27.82
N ALA A 119 5.97 -16.36 -27.61
CA ALA A 119 4.96 -16.99 -26.79
C ALA A 119 3.67 -17.21 -27.59
N GLY A 120 3.19 -18.46 -27.59
CA GLY A 120 1.89 -18.80 -28.16
C GLY A 120 0.71 -18.21 -27.36
N PRO A 121 -0.53 -18.43 -27.85
CA PRO A 121 -1.72 -18.06 -27.11
C PRO A 121 -1.74 -18.70 -25.72
N ALA A 122 -2.12 -17.95 -24.69
CA ALA A 122 -2.14 -18.42 -23.30
C ALA A 122 -3.47 -18.07 -22.62
N HIS A 123 -4.22 -19.10 -22.24
CA HIS A 123 -5.48 -18.92 -21.51
C HIS A 123 -5.20 -18.57 -20.05
N TRP A 124 -6.05 -17.74 -19.48
CA TRP A 124 -5.90 -17.29 -18.10
C TRP A 124 -7.24 -17.05 -17.44
N VAL A 125 -7.20 -17.09 -16.11
CA VAL A 125 -8.30 -16.75 -15.21
C VAL A 125 -7.73 -15.92 -14.08
N ALA A 126 -8.46 -14.92 -13.63
CA ALA A 126 -7.94 -13.94 -12.69
C ALA A 126 -8.99 -13.42 -11.73
N ALA A 127 -8.55 -13.10 -10.51
CA ALA A 127 -9.28 -12.20 -9.63
C ALA A 127 -8.78 -10.77 -9.84
N GLU A 128 -9.70 -9.84 -9.99
CA GLU A 128 -9.42 -8.41 -10.06
C GLU A 128 -9.95 -7.75 -8.81
N VAL A 129 -9.09 -7.00 -8.12
CA VAL A 129 -9.44 -6.21 -6.93
C VAL A 129 -9.34 -4.72 -7.25
N PRO A 130 -10.21 -3.87 -6.68
CA PRO A 130 -9.99 -2.43 -6.75
C PRO A 130 -8.59 -2.09 -6.22
N PHE A 131 -7.88 -1.21 -6.91
CA PHE A 131 -6.57 -0.74 -6.50
C PHE A 131 -6.52 0.77 -6.71
N GLU A 132 -6.68 1.52 -5.62
CA GLU A 132 -6.49 2.96 -5.63
C GLU A 132 -5.11 3.27 -5.06
N VAL A 133 -4.24 3.84 -5.89
CA VAL A 133 -3.00 4.43 -5.40
C VAL A 133 -3.39 5.77 -4.78
N SER A 134 -3.60 5.81 -3.47
CA SER A 134 -3.79 7.08 -2.78
C SER A 134 -2.52 7.92 -2.90
N SER A 135 -2.69 9.24 -2.97
CA SER A 135 -1.57 10.19 -2.92
C SER A 135 -1.19 10.56 -1.47
N SER A 136 -1.94 10.09 -0.48
CA SER A 136 -1.66 10.30 0.94
C SER A 136 -0.91 9.08 1.51
N THR A 137 0.18 9.35 2.24
CA THR A 137 1.03 8.29 2.81
C THR A 137 0.29 7.45 3.85
N ASP A 138 -0.66 8.05 4.57
CA ASP A 138 -1.43 7.36 5.62
C ASP A 138 -2.47 6.39 5.00
N ASP A 139 -3.14 6.77 3.91
CA ASP A 139 -4.06 5.87 3.20
C ASP A 139 -3.28 4.74 2.49
N LEU A 140 -2.07 5.02 1.99
CA LEU A 140 -1.21 4.00 1.39
C LEU A 140 -0.81 2.94 2.42
N GLU A 141 -0.46 3.32 3.65
CA GLU A 141 -0.06 2.39 4.71
C GLU A 141 -1.18 1.40 5.08
N GLU A 142 -2.40 1.91 5.29
CA GLU A 142 -3.57 1.07 5.59
C GLU A 142 -3.91 0.15 4.40
N THR A 143 -3.86 0.68 3.18
CA THR A 143 -4.11 -0.07 1.94
C THR A 143 -3.06 -1.17 1.72
N PHE A 144 -1.78 -0.87 1.86
CA PHE A 144 -0.69 -1.85 1.67
C PHE A 144 -0.73 -2.95 2.74
N THR A 145 -1.02 -2.60 3.99
CA THR A 145 -1.12 -3.58 5.08
C THR A 145 -2.30 -4.53 4.85
N ALA A 146 -3.46 -3.98 4.47
CA ALA A 146 -4.62 -4.80 4.11
C ALA A 146 -4.31 -5.71 2.92
N MET A 147 -3.72 -5.16 1.85
CA MET A 147 -3.36 -5.94 0.66
C MET A 147 -2.33 -7.03 0.92
N ALA A 148 -1.34 -6.79 1.80
CA ALA A 148 -0.32 -7.79 2.14
C ALA A 148 -0.92 -9.04 2.81
N VAL A 149 -2.06 -8.90 3.48
CA VAL A 149 -2.79 -10.02 4.09
C VAL A 149 -3.85 -10.57 3.14
N ASP A 150 -4.61 -9.69 2.49
CA ASP A 150 -5.78 -10.05 1.70
C ASP A 150 -5.41 -10.66 0.35
N LEU A 151 -4.34 -10.20 -0.31
CA LEU A 151 -3.95 -10.73 -1.62
C LEU A 151 -3.46 -12.19 -1.57
N PRO A 152 -2.58 -12.61 -0.63
CA PRO A 152 -2.20 -14.02 -0.52
C PRO A 152 -3.38 -14.93 -0.18
N HIS A 153 -4.32 -14.45 0.63
CA HIS A 153 -5.54 -15.20 0.94
C HIS A 153 -6.47 -15.32 -0.27
N LEU A 154 -6.62 -14.24 -1.04
CA LEU A 154 -7.38 -14.23 -2.29
C LEU A 154 -6.77 -15.16 -3.35
N ASP A 155 -5.45 -15.10 -3.56
CA ASP A 155 -4.70 -15.98 -4.46
C ASP A 155 -4.95 -17.45 -4.13
N ARG A 156 -4.76 -17.83 -2.85
CA ARG A 156 -5.01 -19.19 -2.38
C ARG A 156 -6.47 -19.60 -2.59
N THR A 157 -7.42 -18.73 -2.24
CA THR A 157 -8.85 -18.99 -2.41
C THR A 157 -9.19 -19.25 -3.89
N LEU A 158 -8.64 -18.45 -4.81
CA LEU A 158 -8.88 -18.60 -6.23
C LEU A 158 -8.25 -19.89 -6.77
N VAL A 159 -6.99 -20.18 -6.42
CA VAL A 159 -6.29 -21.41 -6.84
C VAL A 159 -7.03 -22.66 -6.34
N ASP A 160 -7.43 -22.70 -5.08
CA ASP A 160 -8.18 -23.82 -4.50
C ASP A 160 -9.53 -24.02 -5.22
N ALA A 161 -10.24 -22.92 -5.49
CA ALA A 161 -11.51 -22.96 -6.22
C ALA A 161 -11.33 -23.47 -7.66
N LEU A 162 -10.30 -23.02 -8.36
CA LEU A 162 -9.96 -23.46 -9.72
C LEU A 162 -9.68 -24.96 -9.76
N GLN A 163 -8.89 -25.47 -8.82
CA GLN A 163 -8.57 -26.88 -8.72
C GLN A 163 -9.82 -27.72 -8.38
N SER A 164 -10.70 -27.22 -7.48
CA SER A 164 -11.95 -27.90 -7.12
C SER A 164 -12.92 -28.06 -8.31
N GLU A 165 -12.91 -27.10 -9.23
CA GLU A 165 -13.71 -27.12 -10.45
C GLU A 165 -13.01 -27.87 -11.60
N GLY A 166 -11.86 -28.48 -11.35
CA GLY A 166 -11.10 -29.26 -12.33
C GLY A 166 -10.46 -28.40 -13.42
N VAL A 167 -10.18 -27.12 -13.15
CA VAL A 167 -9.39 -26.28 -14.04
C VAL A 167 -7.92 -26.67 -13.89
N GLU A 168 -7.33 -27.14 -15.00
CA GLU A 168 -5.92 -27.48 -15.05
C GLU A 168 -5.08 -26.21 -15.21
N LEU A 169 -4.23 -25.95 -14.22
CA LEU A 169 -3.34 -24.78 -14.16
C LEU A 169 -1.94 -25.14 -14.67
N VAL A 170 -1.27 -24.12 -15.20
CA VAL A 170 0.15 -24.18 -15.60
C VAL A 170 0.94 -23.35 -14.59
N ASP A 171 2.19 -23.73 -14.32
CA ASP A 171 3.11 -23.00 -13.42
C ASP A 171 3.55 -21.65 -14.00
N GLU A 172 2.58 -20.74 -14.09
CA GLU A 172 2.75 -19.36 -14.48
C GLU A 172 1.56 -18.56 -13.96
N SER A 173 1.85 -17.53 -13.18
CA SER A 173 0.89 -16.56 -12.69
C SER A 173 1.48 -15.17 -12.81
N TRP A 174 0.65 -14.13 -12.88
CA TRP A 174 1.15 -12.77 -12.93
C TRP A 174 0.19 -11.76 -12.32
N THR A 175 0.75 -10.62 -11.90
CA THR A 175 -0.04 -9.43 -11.63
C THR A 175 0.08 -8.41 -12.74
N VAL A 176 -0.99 -7.63 -12.96
CA VAL A 176 -0.96 -6.47 -13.85
C VAL A 176 -1.98 -5.44 -13.39
N SER A 177 -1.59 -4.16 -13.42
CA SER A 177 -2.53 -3.06 -13.20
C SER A 177 -3.36 -2.85 -14.46
N THR A 178 -4.68 -3.06 -14.36
CA THR A 178 -5.59 -2.84 -15.48
C THR A 178 -6.08 -1.41 -15.48
N GLN A 179 -6.01 -0.74 -16.63
CA GLN A 179 -6.54 0.60 -16.79
C GLN A 179 -8.06 0.62 -17.02
N GLY A 180 -8.71 1.68 -16.54
CA GLY A 180 -10.15 1.89 -16.64
C GLY A 180 -10.59 3.07 -15.75
N ALA A 181 -11.90 3.31 -15.66
CA ALA A 181 -12.45 4.38 -14.82
C ALA A 181 -12.08 4.25 -13.32
N ALA A 182 -11.78 3.03 -12.87
CA ALA A 182 -11.17 2.73 -11.59
C ALA A 182 -10.03 1.73 -11.81
N ALA A 183 -8.83 2.03 -11.30
CA ALA A 183 -7.69 1.14 -11.40
C ALA A 183 -7.96 -0.15 -10.59
N ARG A 184 -7.50 -1.28 -11.14
CA ARG A 184 -7.63 -2.60 -10.51
C ARG A 184 -6.34 -3.36 -10.67
N LEU A 185 -6.01 -4.14 -9.64
CA LEU A 185 -4.94 -5.12 -9.72
C LEU A 185 -5.56 -6.46 -10.13
N ARG A 186 -5.06 -7.03 -11.23
CA ARG A 186 -5.44 -8.36 -11.69
C ARG A 186 -4.40 -9.38 -11.20
N LEU A 187 -4.86 -10.42 -10.51
CA LEU A 187 -4.08 -11.59 -10.07
C LEU A 187 -4.47 -12.74 -10.98
N ALA A 188 -3.67 -12.99 -12.02
CA ALA A 188 -3.97 -13.96 -13.07
C ALA A 188 -3.17 -15.24 -12.91
N HIS A 189 -3.81 -16.35 -13.24
CA HIS A 189 -3.22 -17.69 -13.26
C HIS A 189 -3.40 -18.28 -14.66
N ARG A 190 -2.33 -18.90 -15.18
CA ARG A 190 -2.38 -19.55 -16.47
C ARG A 190 -3.19 -20.84 -16.39
N ALA A 191 -4.12 -20.98 -17.31
CA ALA A 191 -4.94 -22.18 -17.47
C ALA A 191 -4.53 -22.91 -18.75
N LEU A 192 -4.58 -24.24 -18.74
CA LEU A 192 -4.28 -25.04 -19.92
C LEU A 192 -5.34 -24.87 -21.03
N SER A 193 -6.58 -24.55 -20.66
CA SER A 193 -7.72 -24.41 -21.58
C SER A 193 -8.63 -23.24 -21.18
N PRO A 194 -9.47 -22.72 -22.09
CA PRO A 194 -10.43 -21.67 -21.76
C PRO A 194 -11.38 -22.09 -20.63
N VAL A 195 -11.54 -21.24 -19.62
CA VAL A 195 -12.47 -21.47 -18.52
C VAL A 195 -13.90 -21.25 -19.02
N ARG A 196 -14.78 -22.23 -18.76
CA ARG A 196 -16.20 -22.15 -19.17
C ARG A 196 -16.94 -21.11 -18.35
N ALA A 197 -17.93 -20.45 -18.95
CA ALA A 197 -18.75 -19.43 -18.27
C ALA A 197 -19.41 -19.95 -16.97
N SER A 198 -19.93 -21.19 -16.99
CA SER A 198 -20.53 -21.82 -15.79
C SER A 198 -19.53 -22.05 -14.67
N THR A 199 -18.26 -22.31 -15.00
CA THR A 199 -17.19 -22.44 -14.01
C THR A 199 -16.82 -21.06 -13.47
N LEU A 200 -16.72 -20.06 -14.35
CA LEU A 200 -16.42 -18.67 -13.97
C LEU A 200 -17.44 -18.09 -12.98
N GLU A 201 -18.73 -18.41 -13.16
CA GLU A 201 -19.81 -18.04 -12.23
C GLU A 201 -19.56 -18.62 -10.82
N LYS A 202 -19.27 -19.93 -10.73
CA LYS A 202 -18.98 -20.57 -9.44
C LYS A 202 -17.72 -20.02 -8.77
N LEU A 203 -16.66 -19.76 -9.55
CA LEU A 203 -15.45 -19.14 -9.04
C LEU A 203 -15.74 -17.75 -8.48
N THR A 204 -16.60 -16.98 -9.16
CA THR A 204 -17.04 -15.66 -8.70
C THR A 204 -17.74 -15.75 -7.35
N ASP A 205 -18.64 -16.72 -7.16
CA ASP A 205 -19.35 -16.91 -5.90
C ASP A 205 -18.41 -17.34 -4.76
N ALA A 206 -17.47 -18.24 -5.04
CA ALA A 206 -16.47 -18.71 -4.06
C ALA A 206 -15.56 -17.55 -3.60
N VAL A 207 -15.02 -16.78 -4.55
CA VAL A 207 -14.13 -15.66 -4.25
C VAL A 207 -14.87 -14.54 -3.51
N ARG A 208 -16.08 -14.17 -3.93
CA ARG A 208 -16.86 -13.12 -3.24
C ARG A 208 -17.25 -13.46 -1.82
N SER A 209 -17.48 -14.75 -1.55
CA SER A 209 -17.78 -15.23 -0.19
C SER A 209 -16.58 -15.11 0.75
N SER A 210 -15.35 -15.12 0.22
CA SER A 210 -14.10 -15.09 0.99
C SER A 210 -13.47 -13.69 1.07
N ALA A 211 -13.38 -12.99 -0.07
CA ALA A 211 -12.63 -11.74 -0.23
C ALA A 211 -13.53 -10.50 -0.45
N GLY A 212 -14.85 -10.68 -0.39
CA GLY A 212 -15.82 -9.59 -0.46
C GLY A 212 -16.37 -9.28 -1.86
N PRO A 213 -17.40 -8.43 -1.94
CA PRO A 213 -18.21 -8.24 -3.15
C PRO A 213 -17.52 -7.42 -4.25
N THR A 214 -16.44 -6.70 -3.91
CA THR A 214 -15.72 -5.82 -4.81
C THR A 214 -14.80 -6.57 -5.77
N VAL A 215 -14.48 -7.85 -5.47
CA VAL A 215 -13.66 -8.71 -6.33
C VAL A 215 -14.42 -9.17 -7.56
N ARG A 216 -13.76 -9.17 -8.71
CA ARG A 216 -14.31 -9.67 -9.99
C ARG A 216 -13.46 -10.83 -10.48
N VAL A 217 -14.08 -11.93 -10.87
CA VAL A 217 -13.36 -13.01 -11.53
C VAL A 217 -13.56 -12.88 -13.03
N THR A 218 -12.46 -12.87 -13.78
CA THR A 218 -12.46 -12.75 -15.23
C THR A 218 -11.56 -13.81 -15.84
N SER A 219 -11.74 -14.09 -17.13
CA SER A 219 -10.88 -15.00 -17.87
C SER A 219 -10.64 -14.46 -19.27
N GLY A 220 -9.53 -14.87 -19.88
CA GLY A 220 -9.20 -14.44 -21.22
C GLY A 220 -8.13 -15.30 -21.87
N THR A 221 -7.60 -14.81 -22.98
CA THR A 221 -6.50 -15.44 -23.70
C THR A 221 -5.56 -14.35 -24.15
N LEU A 222 -4.31 -14.39 -23.69
CA LEU A 222 -3.25 -13.60 -24.29
C LEU A 222 -3.04 -14.12 -25.72
N PRO A 223 -2.96 -13.25 -26.73
CA PRO A 223 -2.68 -13.69 -28.09
C PRO A 223 -1.24 -14.21 -28.20
N ALA A 224 -0.91 -14.77 -29.37
CA ALA A 224 0.48 -14.97 -29.74
C ALA A 224 1.21 -13.62 -29.72
N ARG A 225 2.40 -13.61 -29.12
CA ARG A 225 3.14 -12.40 -28.79
C ARG A 225 4.62 -12.69 -28.63
N ARG A 226 5.42 -11.63 -28.67
CA ARG A 226 6.81 -11.67 -28.20
C ARG A 226 6.83 -11.20 -26.76
N GLU A 227 7.57 -11.89 -25.91
CA GLU A 227 7.77 -11.50 -24.52
C GLU A 227 9.17 -10.92 -24.39
N LEU A 228 9.27 -9.67 -23.93
CA LEU A 228 10.52 -9.00 -23.62
C LEU A 228 10.69 -8.91 -22.10
N VAL A 229 11.83 -9.40 -21.61
CA VAL A 229 12.22 -9.34 -20.20
C VAL A 229 13.58 -8.65 -20.11
N TYR A 230 13.72 -7.75 -19.12
CA TYR A 230 14.99 -7.12 -18.81
C TYR A 230 15.62 -7.70 -17.56
N SER A 231 16.94 -7.87 -17.57
CA SER A 231 17.72 -8.23 -16.40
C SER A 231 18.94 -7.34 -16.24
N SER A 232 19.44 -7.24 -15.01
CA SER A 232 20.72 -6.60 -14.72
C SER A 232 21.88 -7.47 -15.26
N PRO A 233 22.92 -6.89 -15.87
CA PRO A 233 24.08 -7.63 -16.37
C PRO A 233 24.90 -8.26 -15.23
N ASP A 234 25.01 -7.55 -14.11
CA ASP A 234 25.69 -8.02 -12.90
C ASP A 234 24.65 -8.65 -11.97
N GLY A 235 24.67 -9.99 -11.89
CA GLY A 235 23.88 -10.76 -10.92
C GLY A 235 24.42 -10.67 -9.50
N ASP A 236 25.02 -9.54 -9.13
CA ASP A 236 25.63 -9.35 -7.82
C ASP A 236 24.56 -9.45 -6.72
N PRO A 237 24.91 -10.02 -5.55
CA PRO A 237 23.98 -10.07 -4.44
C PRO A 237 23.63 -8.66 -4.02
N ALA A 238 22.39 -8.27 -4.30
CA ALA A 238 21.86 -6.98 -3.90
C ALA A 238 21.90 -6.83 -2.37
N ASP A 239 22.50 -5.74 -1.88
CA ASP A 239 22.43 -5.36 -0.46
C ASP A 239 20.99 -5.19 0.02
N ASP A 240 20.10 -4.80 -0.90
CA ASP A 240 18.66 -4.75 -0.71
C ASP A 240 17.96 -5.32 -1.98
N PRO A 241 17.43 -6.56 -1.90
CA PRO A 241 16.73 -7.19 -3.01
C PRO A 241 15.48 -6.43 -3.46
N GLY A 242 14.72 -5.84 -2.53
CA GLY A 242 13.47 -5.15 -2.85
C GLY A 242 13.72 -3.83 -3.58
N LEU A 243 14.74 -3.09 -3.14
CA LEU A 243 15.18 -1.87 -3.81
C LEU A 243 15.77 -2.17 -5.20
N THR A 244 16.52 -3.26 -5.33
CA THR A 244 17.15 -3.66 -6.60
C THR A 244 16.12 -4.09 -7.63
N ASP A 245 15.16 -4.91 -7.22
CA ASP A 245 14.02 -5.31 -8.04
C ASP A 245 13.18 -4.10 -8.49
N SER A 246 12.85 -3.20 -7.56
CA SER A 246 12.12 -1.96 -7.88
C SER A 246 12.90 -1.05 -8.84
N THR A 247 14.22 -0.99 -8.70
CA THR A 247 15.11 -0.24 -9.61
C THR A 247 15.05 -0.85 -11.02
N LEU A 248 15.18 -2.19 -11.13
CA LEU A 248 15.11 -2.89 -12.41
C LEU A 248 13.77 -2.66 -13.11
N SER A 249 12.65 -2.70 -12.37
CA SER A 249 11.33 -2.38 -12.92
C SER A 249 11.28 -0.98 -13.55
N HIS A 250 11.76 0.05 -12.85
CA HIS A 250 11.74 1.42 -13.36
C HIS A 250 12.70 1.62 -14.54
N LEU A 251 13.93 1.10 -14.46
CA LEU A 251 14.87 1.15 -15.57
C LEU A 251 14.36 0.35 -16.78
N GLY A 252 13.67 -0.76 -16.55
CA GLY A 252 13.04 -1.57 -17.59
C GLY A 252 11.97 -0.81 -18.37
N VAL A 253 11.18 0.06 -17.72
CA VAL A 253 10.22 0.94 -18.40
C VAL A 253 10.94 1.92 -19.33
N LEU A 254 12.05 2.53 -18.86
CA LEU A 254 12.86 3.43 -19.68
C LEU A 254 13.52 2.69 -20.85
N ALA A 255 14.04 1.49 -20.61
CA ALA A 255 14.65 0.64 -21.62
C ALA A 255 13.61 0.19 -22.67
N LEU A 256 12.39 -0.18 -22.24
CA LEU A 256 11.27 -0.49 -23.14
C LEU A 256 10.97 0.68 -24.07
N ALA A 257 10.81 1.90 -23.53
CA ALA A 257 10.49 3.07 -24.33
C ALA A 257 11.52 3.29 -25.46
N ARG A 258 12.80 3.06 -25.15
CA ARG A 258 13.88 3.09 -26.14
C ARG A 258 13.79 1.92 -27.14
N TYR A 259 13.62 0.70 -26.66
CA TYR A 259 13.49 -0.49 -27.51
C TYR A 259 12.35 -0.34 -28.53
N LEU A 260 11.19 0.16 -28.11
CA LEU A 260 10.06 0.41 -29.02
C LEU A 260 10.40 1.44 -30.10
N ALA A 261 11.13 2.50 -29.72
CA ALA A 261 11.56 3.53 -30.67
C ALA A 261 12.62 3.02 -31.66
N ASP A 262 13.57 2.20 -31.20
CA ASP A 262 14.68 1.69 -32.01
C ASP A 262 14.22 0.55 -32.94
N GLU A 263 13.37 -0.36 -32.46
CA GLU A 263 12.92 -1.55 -33.22
C GLU A 263 11.58 -1.34 -33.96
N GLY A 264 10.89 -0.21 -33.75
CA GLY A 264 9.55 0.02 -34.30
C GLY A 264 8.50 -0.99 -33.83
N ALA A 265 8.72 -1.59 -32.66
CA ALA A 265 7.80 -2.56 -32.05
C ALA A 265 6.65 -1.86 -31.34
N GLU A 266 5.55 -2.60 -31.11
CA GLU A 266 4.38 -2.13 -30.38
C GLU A 266 4.04 -3.08 -29.24
N THR A 267 3.60 -2.55 -28.11
CA THR A 267 3.15 -3.37 -26.98
C THR A 267 1.68 -3.79 -27.14
N LEU A 268 1.32 -4.93 -26.56
CA LEU A 268 -0.08 -5.34 -26.41
C LEU A 268 -0.76 -4.61 -25.25
N HIS A 269 0.01 -4.26 -24.22
CA HIS A 269 -0.43 -3.59 -23.00
C HIS A 269 0.53 -2.47 -22.62
N GLU A 270 0.04 -1.45 -21.90
CA GLU A 270 0.86 -0.29 -21.50
C GLU A 270 1.83 -0.61 -20.36
N THR A 271 1.49 -1.58 -19.52
CA THR A 271 2.26 -1.98 -18.34
C THR A 271 2.76 -3.41 -18.48
N ALA A 272 3.89 -3.70 -17.84
CA ALA A 272 4.40 -5.06 -17.74
C ALA A 272 3.43 -5.95 -16.94
N ARG A 273 3.41 -7.24 -17.30
CA ARG A 273 2.94 -8.28 -16.39
C ARG A 273 4.07 -8.63 -15.45
N ARG A 274 3.83 -8.60 -14.15
CA ARG A 274 4.78 -9.08 -13.16
C ARG A 274 4.56 -10.58 -12.97
N ARG A 275 5.32 -11.38 -13.71
CA ARG A 275 5.19 -12.84 -13.83
C ARG A 275 5.95 -13.56 -12.73
N VAL A 276 5.37 -14.65 -12.25
CA VAL A 276 5.98 -15.67 -11.40
C VAL A 276 5.79 -17.03 -12.09
N LEU A 277 6.86 -17.82 -12.23
CA LEU A 277 6.79 -19.18 -12.79
C LEU A 277 6.35 -20.19 -11.71
N SER A 278 5.15 -19.96 -11.17
CA SER A 278 4.48 -20.82 -10.20
C SER A 278 2.98 -20.69 -10.37
N THR A 279 2.24 -21.70 -9.95
CA THR A 279 0.77 -21.65 -9.93
C THR A 279 0.25 -20.56 -8.97
N SER A 280 0.99 -20.25 -7.90
CA SER A 280 0.65 -19.18 -6.94
C SER A 280 1.56 -17.96 -7.10
N LEU A 281 0.98 -16.76 -7.00
CA LEU A 281 1.72 -15.50 -7.05
C LEU A 281 2.62 -15.26 -5.84
N PHE A 282 2.34 -15.96 -4.74
CA PHE A 282 2.99 -15.76 -3.44
C PHE A 282 3.84 -16.96 -3.03
N ASP A 283 4.28 -17.76 -4.01
CA ASP A 283 5.27 -18.82 -3.79
C ASP A 283 6.60 -18.19 -3.35
N PRO A 284 7.06 -18.46 -2.11
CA PRO A 284 8.26 -17.83 -1.57
C PRO A 284 9.55 -18.32 -2.22
N THR A 285 9.49 -19.38 -3.02
CA THR A 285 10.64 -19.95 -3.73
C THR A 285 10.78 -19.43 -5.15
N ALA A 286 9.74 -18.79 -5.68
CA ALA A 286 9.69 -18.28 -7.04
C ALA A 286 10.09 -16.80 -7.08
N THR A 287 10.83 -16.41 -8.11
CA THR A 287 11.20 -15.02 -8.38
C THR A 287 10.21 -14.40 -9.35
N SER A 288 9.83 -13.14 -9.11
CA SER A 288 9.06 -12.37 -10.07
C SER A 288 9.94 -11.66 -11.09
N GLU A 289 9.42 -11.47 -12.29
CA GLU A 289 10.04 -10.66 -13.34
C GLU A 289 8.99 -9.84 -14.10
N ASP A 290 9.41 -8.69 -14.62
CA ASP A 290 8.54 -7.87 -15.46
C ASP A 290 8.62 -8.33 -16.91
N VAL A 291 7.49 -8.72 -17.46
CA VAL A 291 7.33 -9.19 -18.84
C VAL A 291 6.54 -8.16 -19.64
N TYR A 292 7.17 -7.63 -20.68
CA TYR A 292 6.55 -6.72 -21.63
C TYR A 292 6.04 -7.52 -22.83
N ASP A 293 4.72 -7.54 -23.00
CA ASP A 293 4.08 -8.23 -24.11
C ASP A 293 4.10 -7.35 -25.37
N LEU A 294 4.82 -7.78 -26.39
CA LEU A 294 4.94 -7.12 -27.70
C LEU A 294 4.04 -7.80 -28.74
N ARG A 295 3.52 -7.02 -29.70
CA ARG A 295 2.80 -7.58 -30.86
C ARG A 295 3.71 -8.55 -31.61
N ALA A 296 3.13 -9.67 -32.04
CA ALA A 296 3.81 -10.57 -32.97
C ALA A 296 4.11 -9.81 -34.28
N GLY A 297 5.31 -9.99 -34.81
CA GLY A 297 5.76 -9.38 -36.07
C GLY A 297 5.19 -10.05 -37.31
#